data_AF-A0A329LHY6-F1
#
_entry.id   AF-A0A329LHY6-F1
#
_cell.length_a   1.000
_cell.length_b   1.000
_cell.length_c   1.000
_cell.angle_alpha   90.00
_cell.angle_beta   90.00
_cell.angle_gamma   90.00
#
_symmetry.space_group_name_H-M   'P 1'
#
loop_
_entity.id
_entity.type
_entity.pdbx_description
1 polymer ?
#
loop_
_entity_poly.entity_id
_entity_poly.type
_entity_poly.pdbx_seq_one_letter_code
_entity_poly.pdbx_strand_id
1 'polypeptide(L)'
;MFANGRGRWLAIAASLVVSAAMIHAQGTKTRCCVETPAAAPGPITPSATAPVPPASAPRPASPAEIESLTALAPPAPSAGQQFQLALPHSVGSEERLQVKTIWAARVITVLFPQIKTIYGYREDPLPWHPNGLAIDVMIPNYHSPEGIELGNQIAGYALANAKRWGINHVIWRQKIYPGVGGGNWMADLGSETADHYDHVHIATGGGGYPSGHETYYIASMTPAPPD
;
A
#
# COMPACT_ATOMS: atom_id res chain seq x y z
N MET A 1 35.87 -0.20 -47.90
CA MET A 1 34.81 0.44 -48.72
C MET A 1 33.90 1.19 -47.77
N PHE A 2 33.79 2.51 -47.92
CA PHE A 2 32.93 3.39 -47.14
C PHE A 2 31.56 3.54 -47.82
N ALA A 3 30.46 3.40 -47.07
CA ALA A 3 29.10 3.90 -47.36
C ALA A 3 28.17 3.48 -46.19
N ASN A 4 27.18 4.22 -45.68
CA ASN A 4 26.65 5.54 -46.01
C ASN A 4 25.80 6.04 -44.82
N GLY A 5 26.28 7.03 -44.07
CA GLY A 5 25.62 7.61 -42.89
C GLY A 5 24.57 8.70 -43.20
N ARG A 6 23.79 8.55 -44.28
CA ARG A 6 22.86 9.60 -44.76
C ARG A 6 21.38 9.34 -44.47
N GLY A 7 21.00 8.15 -44.00
CA GLY A 7 19.60 7.81 -43.72
C GLY A 7 19.08 8.25 -42.35
N ARG A 8 19.96 8.44 -41.35
CA ARG A 8 19.56 8.69 -39.96
C ARG A 8 19.32 10.18 -39.61
N TRP A 9 19.69 11.09 -40.51
CA TRP A 9 19.54 12.54 -40.29
C TRP A 9 18.27 13.13 -40.93
N LEU A 10 17.64 12.43 -41.87
CA LEU A 10 16.38 12.87 -42.50
C LEU A 10 15.13 12.55 -41.65
N ALA A 11 15.21 11.57 -40.75
CA ALA A 11 14.11 11.26 -39.83
C ALA A 11 13.97 12.26 -38.66
N ILE A 12 15.02 13.02 -38.33
CA ILE A 12 15.01 13.99 -37.23
C ILE A 12 14.41 15.34 -37.67
N ALA A 13 14.50 15.69 -38.96
CA ALA A 13 13.95 16.95 -39.47
C ALA A 13 12.42 16.93 -39.67
N ALA A 14 11.81 15.77 -39.88
CA ALA A 14 10.37 15.67 -40.18
C ALA A 14 9.46 15.75 -38.94
N SER A 15 9.94 15.40 -37.73
CA SER A 15 9.13 15.48 -36.51
C SER A 15 9.17 16.86 -35.82
N LEU A 16 10.13 17.72 -36.14
CA LEU A 16 10.22 19.07 -35.55
C LEU A 16 9.33 20.11 -36.25
N VAL A 17 8.82 19.83 -37.46
CA VAL A 17 7.91 20.74 -38.18
C VAL A 17 6.44 20.54 -37.73
N VAL A 18 6.08 19.38 -37.20
CA VAL A 18 4.71 19.10 -36.72
C VAL A 18 4.43 19.70 -35.33
N SER A 19 5.46 19.97 -34.51
CA SER A 19 5.28 20.56 -33.17
C SER A 19 5.35 22.09 -33.12
N ALA A 20 5.76 22.78 -34.20
CA ALA A 20 5.81 24.25 -34.24
C ALA A 20 4.47 24.89 -34.68
N ALA A 21 3.55 24.14 -35.30
CA ALA A 21 2.27 24.67 -35.79
C ALA A 21 1.13 24.67 -34.75
N MET A 22 1.28 24.00 -33.60
CA MET A 22 0.24 23.99 -32.55
C MET A 22 0.46 25.01 -31.42
N ILE A 23 1.58 25.74 -31.40
CA ILE A 23 1.90 26.72 -30.34
C ILE A 23 1.58 28.17 -30.76
N HIS A 24 1.23 28.44 -32.03
CA HIS A 24 0.89 29.79 -32.51
C HIS A 24 -0.59 30.20 -32.36
N ALA A 25 -1.47 29.36 -31.79
CA ALA A 25 -2.91 29.63 -31.75
C ALA A 25 -3.48 30.03 -30.36
N GLN A 26 -2.68 30.10 -29.30
CA GLN A 26 -3.20 30.34 -27.94
C GLN A 26 -2.68 31.62 -27.26
N GLY A 27 -2.18 32.58 -28.03
CA GLY A 27 -1.40 33.70 -27.49
C GLY A 27 -1.98 35.11 -27.65
N THR A 28 -3.30 35.35 -27.62
CA THR A 28 -3.81 36.72 -27.35
C THR A 28 -5.17 36.69 -26.67
N LYS A 29 -5.19 36.80 -25.33
CA LYS A 29 -6.11 37.68 -24.59
C LYS A 29 -5.90 37.51 -23.09
N THR A 30 -5.15 38.46 -22.55
CA THR A 30 -5.02 38.78 -21.14
C THR A 30 -6.41 38.91 -20.50
N ARG A 31 -6.78 37.96 -19.64
CA ARG A 31 -7.93 38.12 -18.74
C ARG A 31 -7.45 38.85 -17.49
N CYS A 32 -7.44 40.16 -17.57
CA CYS A 32 -7.51 41.02 -16.40
C CYS A 32 -8.80 41.83 -16.51
N CYS A 33 -9.61 41.72 -15.45
CA CYS A 33 -10.70 42.60 -15.07
C CYS A 33 -12.09 42.32 -15.68
N VAL A 34 -13.07 42.37 -14.78
CA VAL A 34 -14.50 42.04 -14.84
C VAL A 34 -15.31 43.18 -15.46
N GLU A 35 -16.39 42.89 -16.20
CA GLU A 35 -17.62 43.70 -16.12
C GLU A 35 -18.86 42.93 -16.59
N THR A 36 -19.89 42.90 -15.74
CA THR A 36 -21.21 42.27 -15.97
C THR A 36 -22.20 43.35 -16.39
N PRO A 37 -22.89 43.26 -17.55
CA PRO A 37 -24.00 44.15 -17.85
C PRO A 37 -25.32 43.59 -17.30
N ALA A 38 -25.97 44.41 -16.46
CA ALA A 38 -27.32 44.21 -15.98
C ALA A 38 -28.36 44.40 -17.11
N ALA A 39 -29.44 43.61 -17.09
CA ALA A 39 -30.64 43.84 -17.89
C ALA A 39 -31.87 43.93 -16.98
N ALA A 40 -32.66 44.99 -17.18
CA ALA A 40 -33.82 45.41 -16.42
C ALA A 40 -35.11 44.59 -16.76
N PRO A 41 -36.21 44.70 -15.98
CA PRO A 41 -37.26 43.69 -15.88
C PRO A 41 -38.43 43.91 -16.85
N GLY A 42 -39.08 42.82 -17.25
CA GLY A 42 -40.38 42.79 -17.95
C GLY A 42 -41.50 42.19 -17.10
N PRO A 43 -42.79 42.48 -17.37
CA PRO A 43 -43.89 42.25 -16.43
C PRO A 43 -44.35 40.78 -16.36
N ILE A 44 -44.70 40.41 -15.15
CA ILE A 44 -45.26 39.12 -14.68
C ILE A 44 -46.73 38.93 -15.10
N THR A 45 -47.05 37.72 -15.57
CA THR A 45 -48.39 37.13 -15.50
C THR A 45 -48.31 35.78 -14.78
N PRO A 46 -49.17 35.48 -13.79
CA PRO A 46 -49.06 34.27 -12.99
C PRO A 46 -49.79 33.10 -13.67
N SER A 47 -49.05 32.07 -14.12
CA SER A 47 -49.63 30.74 -14.32
C SER A 47 -49.76 30.05 -12.97
N ALA A 48 -50.95 29.56 -12.68
CA ALA A 48 -51.28 28.85 -11.46
C ALA A 48 -50.37 27.62 -11.26
N THR A 49 -49.60 27.64 -10.17
CA THR A 49 -48.89 26.48 -9.63
C THR A 49 -49.88 25.41 -9.19
N ALA A 50 -49.81 24.23 -9.80
CA ALA A 50 -50.28 23.01 -9.15
C ALA A 50 -49.42 22.77 -7.88
N PRO A 51 -49.98 22.32 -6.75
CA PRO A 51 -49.16 22.00 -5.59
C PRO A 51 -48.35 20.75 -5.89
N VAL A 52 -47.03 20.90 -5.94
CA VAL A 52 -46.10 19.78 -5.80
C VAL A 52 -46.34 19.21 -4.40
N PRO A 53 -46.62 17.91 -4.24
CA PRO A 53 -46.73 17.33 -2.91
C PRO A 53 -45.40 17.59 -2.18
N PRO A 54 -45.40 18.00 -0.91
CA PRO A 54 -44.16 18.28 -0.21
C PRO A 54 -43.32 16.99 -0.21
N ALA A 55 -42.04 17.12 -0.60
CA ALA A 55 -41.07 16.07 -0.41
C ALA A 55 -41.14 15.63 1.05
N SER A 56 -41.44 14.34 1.28
CA SER A 56 -41.58 13.82 2.63
C SER A 56 -40.28 14.06 3.39
N ALA A 57 -40.40 14.71 4.56
CA ALA A 57 -39.25 14.96 5.42
C ALA A 57 -38.54 13.63 5.77
N PRO A 58 -37.22 13.65 6.02
CA PRO A 58 -36.52 12.48 6.53
C PRO A 58 -37.26 11.94 7.75
N ARG A 59 -37.78 10.70 7.65
CA ARG A 59 -38.43 10.02 8.76
C ARG A 59 -37.53 8.89 9.27
N PRO A 60 -37.52 8.63 10.58
CA PRO A 60 -36.90 7.42 11.10
C PRO A 60 -37.58 6.18 10.50
N ALA A 61 -36.80 5.12 10.29
CA ALA A 61 -37.31 3.83 9.87
C ALA A 61 -38.30 3.29 10.92
N SER A 62 -39.41 2.75 10.46
CA SER A 62 -40.37 2.09 11.35
C SER A 62 -39.79 0.76 11.86
N PRO A 63 -40.26 0.26 13.03
CA PRO A 63 -39.84 -1.04 13.54
C PRO A 63 -40.02 -2.19 12.53
N ALA A 64 -41.09 -2.17 11.74
CA ALA A 64 -41.36 -3.16 10.70
C ALA A 64 -40.36 -3.09 9.52
N GLU A 65 -39.88 -1.90 9.15
CA GLU A 65 -38.84 -1.74 8.14
C GLU A 65 -37.49 -2.25 8.65
N ILE A 66 -37.18 -2.02 9.92
CA ILE A 66 -35.98 -2.57 10.56
C ILE A 66 -36.07 -4.10 10.62
N GLU A 67 -37.21 -4.65 11.01
CA GLU A 67 -37.43 -6.09 11.10
C GLU A 67 -37.36 -6.80 9.74
N SER A 68 -37.91 -6.17 8.69
CA SER A 68 -37.79 -6.71 7.32
C SER A 68 -36.34 -6.67 6.79
N LEU A 69 -35.55 -5.67 7.19
CA LEU A 69 -34.13 -5.57 6.83
C LEU A 69 -33.28 -6.60 7.59
N THR A 70 -33.58 -6.84 8.88
CA THR A 70 -32.85 -7.81 9.69
C THR A 70 -33.27 -9.25 9.40
N ALA A 71 -34.49 -9.50 8.92
CA ALA A 71 -34.95 -10.83 8.52
C ALA A 71 -34.17 -11.43 7.33
N LEU A 72 -33.53 -10.58 6.51
CA LEU A 72 -32.67 -10.99 5.39
C LEU A 72 -31.18 -10.99 5.75
N ALA A 73 -30.82 -10.54 6.95
CA ALA A 73 -29.44 -10.56 7.40
C ALA A 73 -29.03 -12.01 7.72
N PRO A 74 -27.87 -12.49 7.23
CA PRO A 74 -27.33 -13.75 7.72
C PRO A 74 -27.18 -13.67 9.26
N PRO A 75 -27.31 -14.80 9.98
CA PRO A 75 -27.08 -14.80 11.41
C PRO A 75 -25.71 -14.18 11.69
N ALA A 76 -25.65 -13.34 12.73
CA ALA A 76 -24.39 -12.76 13.17
C ALA A 76 -23.37 -13.90 13.30
N PRO A 77 -22.14 -13.76 12.75
CA PRO A 77 -21.14 -14.79 12.90
C PRO A 77 -21.00 -15.07 14.40
N SER A 78 -21.22 -16.32 14.79
CA SER A 78 -20.88 -16.78 16.13
C SER A 78 -19.48 -16.30 16.45
N ALA A 79 -19.24 -15.76 17.65
CA ALA A 79 -17.99 -15.14 18.12
C ALA A 79 -16.80 -16.12 18.18
N GLY A 80 -16.55 -16.85 17.09
CA GLY A 80 -15.77 -18.08 17.05
C GLY A 80 -15.62 -18.69 15.65
N GLN A 81 -16.28 -18.17 14.60
CA GLN A 81 -15.81 -18.46 13.24
C GLN A 81 -14.55 -17.62 12.97
N GLN A 82 -13.48 -17.96 13.67
CA GLN A 82 -12.14 -17.50 13.33
C GLN A 82 -11.91 -17.92 11.88
N PHE A 83 -11.78 -16.94 10.99
CA PHE A 83 -11.30 -17.19 9.65
C PHE A 83 -9.84 -17.65 9.77
N GLN A 84 -9.66 -18.96 9.96
CA GLN A 84 -8.37 -19.61 10.07
C GLN A 84 -7.84 -19.89 8.67
N LEU A 85 -7.41 -18.83 7.99
CA LEU A 85 -6.66 -18.99 6.75
C LEU A 85 -5.25 -19.46 7.08
N ALA A 86 -5.00 -20.76 6.88
CA ALA A 86 -3.66 -21.33 7.02
C ALA A 86 -2.73 -20.70 5.99
N LEU A 87 -1.52 -20.35 6.42
CA LEU A 87 -0.53 -19.68 5.59
C LEU A 87 0.42 -20.72 4.95
N PRO A 88 0.62 -20.68 3.63
CA PRO A 88 1.63 -21.49 2.97
C PRO A 88 3.05 -21.05 3.38
N HIS A 89 4.05 -21.81 2.96
CA HIS A 89 5.45 -21.37 3.07
C HIS A 89 5.68 -20.04 2.37
N SER A 90 6.61 -19.25 2.90
CA SER A 90 7.00 -17.98 2.30
C SER A 90 7.68 -18.16 0.94
N VAL A 91 7.73 -17.10 0.13
CA VAL A 91 8.51 -17.09 -1.13
C VAL A 91 10.03 -17.14 -0.93
N GLY A 92 10.51 -17.04 0.31
CA GLY A 92 11.92 -17.13 0.68
C GLY A 92 12.25 -18.40 1.48
N SER A 93 13.55 -18.57 1.80
CA SER A 93 13.96 -19.61 2.73
C SER A 93 13.47 -19.30 4.15
N GLU A 94 12.84 -20.28 4.78
CA GLU A 94 12.47 -20.22 6.21
C GLU A 94 13.53 -20.90 7.09
N GLU A 95 14.62 -21.37 6.50
CA GLU A 95 15.69 -22.06 7.23
C GLU A 95 16.27 -21.15 8.32
N ARG A 96 16.38 -21.71 9.52
CA ARG A 96 16.90 -21.04 10.72
C ARG A 96 16.15 -19.75 11.09
N LEU A 97 14.96 -19.51 10.56
CA LEU A 97 14.09 -18.44 11.06
C LEU A 97 13.36 -18.89 12.34
N GLN A 98 13.08 -17.92 13.21
CA GLN A 98 12.25 -18.15 14.39
C GLN A 98 10.76 -17.97 14.07
N VAL A 99 9.90 -18.52 14.93
CA VAL A 99 8.47 -18.68 14.64
C VAL A 99 7.75 -17.36 14.32
N LYS A 100 8.00 -16.25 15.02
CA LYS A 100 7.36 -14.96 14.68
C LYS A 100 7.92 -14.37 13.38
N THR A 101 9.19 -14.60 13.08
CA THR A 101 9.83 -14.20 11.81
C THR A 101 9.23 -14.97 10.63
N ILE A 102 9.07 -16.30 10.76
CA ILE A 102 8.38 -17.14 9.77
C ILE A 102 6.95 -16.64 9.56
N TRP A 103 6.25 -16.34 10.66
CA TRP A 103 4.88 -15.86 10.58
C TRP A 103 4.77 -14.55 9.79
N ALA A 104 5.65 -13.57 10.05
CA ALA A 104 5.71 -12.34 9.27
C ALA A 104 5.97 -12.61 7.77
N ALA A 105 6.97 -13.45 7.44
CA ALA A 105 7.31 -13.78 6.05
C ALA A 105 6.15 -14.45 5.29
N ARG A 106 5.44 -15.38 5.94
CA ARG A 106 4.29 -16.08 5.36
C ARG A 106 3.08 -15.16 5.15
N VAL A 107 2.79 -14.28 6.11
CA VAL A 107 1.71 -13.29 5.95
C VAL A 107 2.03 -12.36 4.77
N ILE A 108 3.26 -11.87 4.70
CA ILE A 108 3.68 -10.96 3.62
C ILE A 108 3.57 -11.66 2.26
N THR A 109 3.98 -12.92 2.18
CA THR A 109 3.84 -13.75 0.96
C THR A 109 2.40 -13.82 0.46
N VAL A 110 1.42 -13.98 1.35
CA VAL A 110 0.00 -14.08 0.98
C VAL A 110 -0.60 -12.72 0.63
N LEU A 111 -0.29 -11.68 1.40
CA LEU A 111 -0.94 -10.38 1.25
C LEU A 111 -0.31 -9.51 0.16
N PHE A 112 0.97 -9.71 -0.14
CA PHE A 112 1.72 -8.91 -1.12
C PHE A 112 2.29 -9.82 -2.20
N PRO A 113 1.46 -10.40 -3.08
CA PRO A 113 1.88 -11.35 -4.11
C PRO A 113 2.87 -10.76 -5.14
N GLN A 114 3.07 -9.44 -5.16
CA GLN A 114 4.12 -8.77 -5.93
C GLN A 114 5.53 -9.12 -5.42
N ILE A 115 5.67 -9.48 -4.15
CA ILE A 115 6.93 -9.89 -3.54
C ILE A 115 7.27 -11.29 -4.00
N LYS A 116 8.45 -11.43 -4.63
CA LYS A 116 8.96 -12.70 -5.16
C LYS A 116 10.17 -13.22 -4.42
N THR A 117 10.79 -12.40 -3.59
CA THR A 117 12.00 -12.75 -2.85
C THR A 117 11.91 -12.18 -1.45
N ILE A 118 12.15 -13.05 -0.47
CA ILE A 118 12.39 -12.68 0.91
C ILE A 118 13.72 -13.33 1.31
N TYR A 119 14.68 -12.53 1.77
CA TYR A 119 15.89 -13.06 2.39
C TYR A 119 15.70 -13.16 3.89
N GLY A 120 16.40 -14.12 4.52
CA GLY A 120 16.24 -14.44 5.92
C GLY A 120 17.59 -14.64 6.60
N TYR A 121 17.82 -15.82 7.15
CA TYR A 121 19.08 -16.16 7.81
C TYR A 121 20.29 -15.96 6.90
N ARG A 122 21.31 -15.29 7.45
CA ARG A 122 22.66 -15.15 6.90
C ARG A 122 23.59 -14.73 8.03
N GLU A 123 24.88 -15.03 7.89
CA GLU A 123 25.90 -14.49 8.78
C GLU A 123 26.02 -12.98 8.57
N ASP A 124 26.13 -12.24 9.68
CA ASP A 124 26.09 -10.78 9.72
C ASP A 124 26.76 -10.24 10.97
N PRO A 125 27.25 -8.99 10.96
CA PRO A 125 27.79 -8.35 12.16
C PRO A 125 26.74 -8.10 13.25
N LEU A 126 25.47 -7.96 12.86
CA LEU A 126 24.36 -7.66 13.76
C LEU A 126 23.55 -8.94 14.05
N PRO A 127 22.96 -9.06 15.24
CA PRO A 127 22.44 -10.34 15.71
C PRO A 127 21.14 -10.79 15.03
N TRP A 128 20.45 -9.95 14.26
CA TRP A 128 19.09 -10.27 13.82
C TRP A 128 19.04 -11.37 12.75
N HIS A 129 19.74 -11.20 11.62
CA HIS A 129 19.79 -12.26 10.60
C HIS A 129 20.45 -13.56 11.09
N PRO A 130 21.60 -13.55 11.79
CA PRO A 130 22.28 -14.77 12.22
C PRO A 130 21.46 -15.63 13.19
N ASN A 131 20.57 -14.99 13.97
CA ASN A 131 19.70 -15.66 14.94
C ASN A 131 18.28 -15.91 14.42
N GLY A 132 18.01 -15.69 13.12
CA GLY A 132 16.69 -15.96 12.54
C GLY A 132 15.60 -14.98 12.94
N LEU A 133 15.98 -13.79 13.39
CA LEU A 133 15.08 -12.76 13.91
C LEU A 133 14.63 -11.76 12.84
N ALA A 134 15.26 -11.76 11.67
CA ALA A 134 14.97 -10.78 10.62
C ALA A 134 14.74 -11.38 9.25
N ILE A 135 13.99 -10.62 8.45
CA ILE A 135 13.78 -10.84 7.02
C ILE A 135 13.95 -9.53 6.24
N ASP A 136 14.46 -9.65 5.01
CA ASP A 136 14.52 -8.57 4.04
C ASP A 136 13.51 -8.84 2.93
N VAL A 137 12.46 -8.03 2.87
CA VAL A 137 11.39 -8.15 1.88
C VAL A 137 11.74 -7.31 0.66
N MET A 138 12.16 -7.96 -0.42
CA MET A 138 12.70 -7.28 -1.59
C MET A 138 11.60 -6.58 -2.39
N ILE A 139 11.77 -5.27 -2.60
CA ILE A 139 10.77 -4.45 -3.29
C ILE A 139 11.08 -4.39 -4.80
N PRO A 140 10.20 -4.89 -5.68
CA PRO A 140 10.39 -4.75 -7.11
C PRO A 140 10.27 -3.28 -7.54
N ASN A 141 11.11 -2.85 -8.47
CA ASN A 141 11.11 -1.48 -9.01
C ASN A 141 11.12 -0.41 -7.90
N TYR A 142 11.95 -0.57 -6.87
CA TYR A 142 11.96 0.24 -5.64
C TYR A 142 12.26 1.74 -5.83
N HIS A 143 12.67 2.15 -7.04
CA HIS A 143 12.78 3.56 -7.46
C HIS A 143 11.49 4.16 -8.01
N SER A 144 10.56 3.32 -8.45
CA SER A 144 9.27 3.75 -9.00
C SER A 144 8.32 4.21 -7.89
N PRO A 145 7.36 5.10 -8.19
CA PRO A 145 6.29 5.45 -7.27
C PRO A 145 5.53 4.22 -6.75
N GLU A 146 5.28 3.22 -7.61
CA GLU A 146 4.57 1.99 -7.26
C GLU A 146 5.38 1.11 -6.31
N GLY A 147 6.69 0.98 -6.54
CA GLY A 147 7.60 0.25 -5.64
C GLY A 147 7.72 0.93 -4.28
N ILE A 148 7.82 2.26 -4.26
CA ILE A 148 7.85 3.03 -3.01
C ILE A 148 6.55 2.82 -2.23
N GLU A 149 5.41 2.90 -2.91
CA GLU A 149 4.11 2.70 -2.28
C GLU A 149 3.93 1.26 -1.77
N LEU A 150 4.37 0.25 -2.52
CA LEU A 150 4.38 -1.14 -2.07
C LEU A 150 5.22 -1.31 -0.80
N GLY A 151 6.43 -0.75 -0.76
CA GLY A 151 7.28 -0.78 0.42
C GLY A 151 6.65 -0.06 1.61
N ASN A 152 5.99 1.08 1.38
CA ASN A 152 5.25 1.80 2.43
C ASN A 152 4.12 0.95 3.01
N GLN A 153 3.35 0.25 2.17
CA GLN A 153 2.27 -0.63 2.60
C GLN A 153 2.79 -1.81 3.43
N ILE A 154 3.89 -2.45 3.00
CA ILE A 154 4.49 -3.57 3.72
C ILE A 154 5.04 -3.11 5.08
N ALA A 155 5.80 -2.01 5.11
CA ALA A 155 6.34 -1.45 6.34
C ALA A 155 5.21 -1.03 7.30
N GLY A 156 4.19 -0.35 6.80
CA GLY A 156 3.02 0.06 7.57
C GLY A 156 2.23 -1.14 8.12
N TYR A 157 2.06 -2.20 7.32
CA TYR A 157 1.39 -3.42 7.75
C TYR A 157 2.17 -4.15 8.85
N ALA A 158 3.50 -4.22 8.71
CA ALA A 158 4.36 -4.80 9.74
C ALA A 158 4.26 -4.02 11.06
N LEU A 159 4.31 -2.68 11.00
CA LEU A 159 4.15 -1.83 12.17
C LEU A 159 2.76 -1.96 12.80
N ALA A 160 1.69 -2.02 12.01
CA ALA A 160 0.33 -2.24 12.50
C ALA A 160 0.17 -3.59 13.23
N ASN A 161 1.01 -4.57 12.91
CA ASN A 161 1.05 -5.89 13.56
C ASN A 161 2.19 -6.03 14.57
N ALA A 162 2.85 -4.94 14.97
CA ALA A 162 4.05 -4.98 15.80
C ALA A 162 3.90 -5.81 17.08
N LYS A 163 2.79 -5.65 17.80
CA LYS A 163 2.50 -6.45 19.00
C LYS A 163 2.36 -7.94 18.68
N ARG A 164 1.64 -8.28 17.61
CA ARG A 164 1.32 -9.68 17.22
C ARG A 164 2.58 -10.44 16.83
N TRP A 165 3.46 -9.80 16.07
CA TRP A 165 4.70 -10.42 15.60
C TRP A 165 5.88 -10.17 16.53
N GLY A 166 5.68 -9.44 17.64
CA GLY A 166 6.77 -9.01 18.50
C GLY A 166 7.84 -8.25 17.72
N ILE A 167 7.46 -7.33 16.84
CA ILE A 167 8.40 -6.53 16.05
C ILE A 167 9.35 -5.79 17.01
N ASN A 168 10.65 -5.96 16.77
CA ASN A 168 11.69 -5.16 17.41
C ASN A 168 11.84 -3.82 16.66
N HIS A 169 11.96 -3.89 15.33
CA HIS A 169 11.95 -2.72 14.46
C HIS A 169 11.64 -3.09 13.00
N VAL A 170 11.26 -2.08 12.22
CA VAL A 170 11.17 -2.12 10.76
C VAL A 170 12.09 -1.04 10.20
N ILE A 171 12.79 -1.31 9.10
CA ILE A 171 13.58 -0.30 8.39
C ILE A 171 13.08 -0.19 6.96
N TRP A 172 12.83 1.04 6.51
CA TRP A 172 12.45 1.32 5.13
C TRP A 172 12.94 2.71 4.73
N ARG A 173 13.67 2.79 3.62
CA ARG A 173 14.24 4.01 3.02
C ARG A 173 14.93 4.88 4.08
N GLN A 174 15.94 4.28 4.71
CA GLN A 174 16.84 4.91 5.68
C GLN A 174 16.17 5.38 6.98
N LYS A 175 14.93 4.95 7.24
CA LYS A 175 14.24 5.20 8.51
C LYS A 175 14.06 3.90 9.26
N ILE A 176 14.49 3.90 10.52
CA ILE A 176 14.24 2.82 11.45
C ILE A 176 13.05 3.16 12.35
N TYR A 177 12.14 2.21 12.50
CA TYR A 177 10.89 2.30 13.23
C TYR A 177 10.85 1.23 14.32
N PRO A 178 11.04 1.57 15.61
CA PRO A 178 10.94 0.58 16.70
C PRO A 178 9.49 0.13 16.99
N GLY A 179 8.50 0.77 16.37
CA GLY A 179 7.08 0.52 16.56
C GLY A 179 6.23 1.65 15.98
N VAL A 180 4.90 1.53 16.12
CA VAL A 180 3.95 2.56 15.68
C VAL A 180 4.20 3.88 16.41
N GLY A 181 4.20 4.99 15.67
CA GLY A 181 4.29 6.34 16.24
C GLY A 181 5.71 6.83 16.55
N GLY A 182 6.73 6.01 16.30
CA GLY A 182 8.15 6.41 16.38
C GLY A 182 8.85 6.33 15.03
N GLY A 183 10.09 6.81 14.95
CA GLY A 183 10.94 6.66 13.77
C GLY A 183 12.14 7.59 13.81
N ASN A 184 13.32 7.10 13.41
CA ASN A 184 14.54 7.89 13.33
C ASN A 184 15.19 7.68 11.97
N TRP A 185 15.81 8.74 11.43
CA TRP A 185 16.71 8.59 10.30
C TRP A 185 17.97 7.83 10.74
N MET A 186 18.40 6.89 9.92
CA MET A 186 19.70 6.26 10.01
C MET A 186 20.77 7.21 9.46
N ALA A 187 22.02 6.93 9.79
CA ALA A 187 23.13 7.47 9.03
C ALA A 187 23.06 6.98 7.57
N ASP A 188 23.64 7.73 6.65
CA ASP A 188 23.93 7.26 5.29
C ASP A 188 25.07 6.24 5.37
N LEU A 189 24.76 5.00 5.01
CA LEU A 189 25.69 3.87 5.02
C LEU A 189 26.34 3.63 3.65
N GLY A 190 26.10 4.51 2.67
CA GLY A 190 26.83 4.60 1.41
C GLY A 190 26.32 3.67 0.31
N SER A 191 25.16 3.02 0.49
CA SER A 191 24.54 2.22 -0.58
C SER A 191 23.04 2.05 -0.35
N GLU A 192 22.29 1.91 -1.43
CA GLU A 192 20.83 1.73 -1.38
C GLU A 192 20.41 0.51 -0.54
N THR A 193 21.16 -0.59 -0.63
CA THR A 193 20.89 -1.78 0.18
C THR A 193 21.18 -1.52 1.65
N ALA A 194 22.33 -0.92 2.00
CA ALA A 194 22.64 -0.62 3.40
C ALA A 194 21.66 0.41 4.00
N ASP A 195 21.18 1.35 3.19
CA ASP A 195 20.19 2.36 3.56
C ASP A 195 18.73 1.88 3.35
N HIS A 196 18.51 0.59 3.05
CA HIS A 196 17.19 -0.04 2.98
C HIS A 196 16.24 0.61 1.97
N TYR A 197 16.76 1.05 0.83
CA TYR A 197 15.96 1.61 -0.27
C TYR A 197 15.37 0.54 -1.20
N ASP A 198 15.99 -0.64 -1.27
CA ASP A 198 15.60 -1.75 -2.16
C ASP A 198 14.79 -2.86 -1.45
N HIS A 199 14.72 -2.83 -0.12
CA HIS A 199 13.97 -3.80 0.69
C HIS A 199 13.40 -3.20 1.97
N VAL A 200 12.30 -3.78 2.47
CA VAL A 200 11.81 -3.53 3.83
C VAL A 200 12.45 -4.56 4.75
N HIS A 201 13.25 -4.12 5.71
CA HIS A 201 13.80 -4.98 6.75
C HIS A 201 12.83 -5.06 7.93
N ILE A 202 12.58 -6.29 8.40
CA ILE A 202 11.66 -6.57 9.49
C ILE A 202 12.38 -7.44 10.51
N ALA A 203 12.65 -6.90 11.70
CA ALA A 203 13.22 -7.64 12.81
C ALA A 203 12.16 -7.90 13.89
N THR A 204 12.10 -9.12 14.41
CA THR A 204 11.19 -9.57 15.47
C THR A 204 11.94 -9.92 16.75
N GLY A 205 11.19 -10.13 17.84
CA GLY A 205 11.67 -10.71 19.08
C GLY A 205 11.81 -12.24 19.03
N GLY A 206 11.49 -12.87 17.90
CA GLY A 206 11.69 -14.30 17.69
C GLY A 206 10.55 -15.18 18.20
N GLY A 207 10.71 -15.82 19.35
CA GLY A 207 9.76 -16.82 19.87
C GLY A 207 10.25 -18.27 19.76
N GLY A 208 11.55 -18.46 19.48
CA GLY A 208 12.17 -19.77 19.38
C GLY A 208 12.16 -20.34 17.97
N TYR A 209 12.97 -21.37 17.76
CA TYR A 209 12.99 -22.12 16.51
C TYR A 209 11.77 -23.04 16.42
N PRO A 210 11.20 -23.23 15.22
CA PRO A 210 10.05 -24.11 15.02
C PRO A 210 10.38 -25.55 15.43
N SER A 211 9.42 -26.20 16.08
CA SER A 211 9.47 -27.63 16.42
C SER A 211 8.95 -28.52 15.28
N GLY A 212 8.27 -27.94 14.29
CA GLY A 212 7.61 -28.64 13.19
C GLY A 212 6.12 -28.93 13.45
N HIS A 213 5.61 -28.56 14.62
CA HIS A 213 4.19 -28.71 14.98
C HIS A 213 3.40 -27.40 14.85
N GLU A 214 4.06 -26.32 14.43
CA GLU A 214 3.44 -25.02 14.27
C GLU A 214 2.52 -24.98 13.04
N THR A 215 1.30 -24.50 13.24
CA THR A 215 0.42 -24.08 12.15
C THR A 215 0.24 -22.58 12.19
N TYR A 216 0.56 -21.93 11.08
CA TYR A 216 0.48 -20.48 10.93
C TYR A 216 -0.83 -20.10 10.25
N TYR A 217 -1.55 -19.15 10.83
CA TYR A 217 -2.76 -18.57 10.27
C TYR A 217 -2.59 -17.07 10.07
N ILE A 218 -3.41 -16.45 9.22
CA ILE A 218 -3.36 -15.00 8.97
C ILE A 218 -3.41 -14.15 10.26
N ALA A 219 -4.15 -14.62 11.26
CA ALA A 219 -4.39 -13.90 12.52
C ALA A 219 -4.00 -14.70 13.79
N SER A 220 -3.48 -15.91 13.68
CA SER A 220 -3.03 -16.68 14.84
C SER A 220 -1.96 -17.68 14.47
N MET A 221 -1.33 -18.30 15.47
CA MET A 221 -0.46 -19.47 15.29
C MET A 221 -0.83 -20.49 16.37
N THR A 222 -0.68 -21.77 16.05
CA THR A 222 -0.87 -22.86 17.03
C THR A 222 0.38 -23.74 17.06
N PRO A 223 1.03 -23.94 18.23
CA PRO A 223 0.75 -23.23 19.49
C PRO A 223 0.99 -21.72 19.35
N ALA A 224 0.43 -20.94 20.28
CA ALA A 224 0.74 -19.51 20.32
C ALA A 224 2.25 -19.33 20.59
N PRO A 225 2.93 -18.39 19.91
CA PRO A 225 4.34 -18.18 20.13
C PRO A 225 4.56 -17.62 21.55
N PRO A 226 5.70 -17.95 22.19
CA PRO A 226 6.09 -17.31 23.45
C PRO A 226 6.12 -15.79 23.30
N ASP A 227 5.76 -15.06 24.35
CA ASP A 227 5.82 -13.58 24.37
C ASP A 227 7.26 -13.06 24.17
#